data_AF-A0A1Y0BBM6-F1
#
_entry.id   AF-A0A1Y0BBM6-F1
#
_cell.length_a   1.000
_cell.length_b   1.000
_cell.length_c   1.000
_cell.angle_alpha   90.00
_cell.angle_beta   90.00
_cell.angle_gamma   90.00
#
_symmetry.space_group_name_H-M   'P 1'
#
loop_
_entity.id
_entity.type
_entity.pdbx_description
1 polymer ?
#
loop_
_entity_poly.entity_id
_entity_poly.type
_entity_poly.pdbx_seq_one_letter_code
_entity_poly.pdbx_strand_id
1 'polypeptide(L)' 'MEGAIALWQELGLPELKLRKPWFGYNLGSWSPDEEEEAALAARGDYYVTGQKQRGERRTLE' A
#
# COMPACT_ATOMS: atom_id res chain seq x y z
N MET A 1 -2.88 -8.84 2.73
CA MET A 1 -1.72 -9.46 3.42
C MET A 1 -1.88 -10.96 3.53
N GLU A 2 -2.99 -11.52 4.03
CA GLU A 2 -3.23 -12.99 4.18
C GLU A 2 -2.78 -13.86 2.98
N GLY A 3 -3.01 -13.43 1.73
CA GLY A 3 -2.53 -14.15 0.54
C GLY A 3 -1.02 -14.40 0.49
N ALA A 4 -0.20 -13.51 1.07
CA ALA A 4 1.25 -13.69 1.14
C ALA A 4 1.65 -14.83 2.10
N ILE A 5 0.91 -15.03 3.19
CA ILE A 5 1.13 -16.18 4.10
C ILE A 5 0.74 -17.48 3.40
N ALA A 6 -0.39 -17.49 2.69
CA ALA A 6 -0.83 -18.66 1.93
C ALA A 6 0.23 -19.08 0.89
N LEU A 7 0.73 -18.13 0.10
CA LEU A 7 1.81 -18.38 -0.86
C LEU A 7 3.08 -18.92 -0.19
N TRP A 8 3.47 -18.35 0.96
CA TRP A 8 4.63 -18.82 1.71
C TRP A 8 4.51 -20.29 2.13
N GLN A 9 3.31 -20.70 2.55
CA GLN A 9 3.01 -22.08 2.92
C GLN A 9 2.99 -23.01 1.69
N GLU A 10 2.40 -22.56 0.57
CA GLU A 10 2.41 -23.31 -0.70
C GLU A 10 3.82 -23.57 -1.21
N LEU A 11 4.74 -22.63 -1.02
CA LEU A 11 6.15 -22.78 -1.37
C LEU A 11 6.93 -23.71 -0.41
N GLY A 12 6.29 -24.23 0.65
CA GLY A 12 6.93 -25.15 1.60
C GLY A 12 8.04 -24.50 2.42
N LEU A 13 8.00 -23.18 2.59
CA LEU A 13 9.02 -22.43 3.32
C LEU A 13 8.90 -22.64 4.84
N PRO A 14 9.97 -22.37 5.62
CA PRO A 14 9.96 -22.54 7.07
C PRO A 14 8.82 -21.77 7.76
N GLU A 15 8.36 -22.29 8.89
CA GLU A 15 7.25 -21.70 9.64
C GLU A 15 7.51 -20.25 10.07
N LEU A 16 6.55 -19.36 9.81
CA LEU A 16 6.62 -17.94 10.17
C LEU A 16 6.16 -17.72 11.62
N LYS A 17 7.00 -17.06 12.43
CA LYS A 17 6.66 -16.63 13.79
C LYS A 17 6.08 -15.20 13.80
N LEU A 18 4.85 -15.05 13.33
CA LEU A 18 4.19 -13.74 13.21
C LEU A 18 3.53 -13.30 14.52
N ARG A 19 3.63 -12.01 14.85
CA ARG A 19 2.86 -11.36 15.93
C ARG A 19 1.71 -10.56 15.34
N LYS A 20 0.53 -10.58 15.97
CA LYS A 20 -0.64 -9.84 15.50
C LYS A 20 -0.62 -8.39 16.01
N PRO A 21 -0.99 -7.39 15.16
CA PRO A 21 -1.18 -7.52 13.72
C PRO A 21 0.18 -7.68 13.02
N TRP A 22 0.23 -8.63 12.08
CA TRP A 22 1.46 -8.96 11.36
C TRP A 22 1.69 -8.06 10.13
N PHE A 23 0.72 -7.20 9.86
CA PHE A 23 0.75 -6.14 8.86
C PHE A 23 0.50 -4.79 9.53
N GLY A 24 0.99 -3.72 8.90
CA GLY A 24 0.75 -2.36 9.36
C GLY A 24 -0.74 -2.00 9.26
N TYR A 25 -1.23 -1.25 10.24
CA TYR A 25 -2.55 -0.62 10.23
C TYR A 25 -2.37 0.90 10.16
N ASN A 26 -3.37 1.59 9.61
CA ASN A 26 -3.33 3.05 9.52
C ASN A 26 -3.37 3.67 10.93
N LEU A 27 -2.44 4.60 11.20
CA LEU A 27 -2.32 5.30 12.49
C LEU A 27 -3.12 6.62 12.54
N GLY A 28 -3.92 6.91 11.52
CA GLY A 28 -4.82 8.06 11.46
C GLY A 28 -4.19 9.37 11.03
N SER A 29 -2.95 9.35 10.52
CA SER A 29 -2.25 10.57 10.07
C SER A 29 -2.52 10.95 8.61
N TRP A 30 -3.32 10.17 7.90
CA TRP A 30 -3.63 10.41 6.49
C TRP A 30 -4.94 11.19 6.35
N SER A 31 -4.93 12.16 5.44
CA SER A 31 -6.14 12.80 4.92
C SER A 31 -6.95 11.81 4.06
N PRO A 32 -8.23 12.10 3.79
CA PRO A 32 -9.07 11.27 2.93
C PRO A 32 -8.46 11.06 1.53
N ASP A 33 -7.85 12.11 0.97
CA ASP A 33 -7.18 12.06 -0.33
C ASP A 33 -5.99 11.09 -0.31
N GLU A 34 -5.17 11.13 0.74
CA GLU A 34 -4.02 10.22 0.89
C GLU A 34 -4.47 8.77 1.06
N GLU A 35 -5.58 8.52 1.75
CA GLU A 35 -6.17 7.18 1.88
C GLU A 35 -6.67 6.65 0.53
N GLU A 36 -7.34 7.48 -0.27
CA GLU A 36 -7.77 7.12 -1.62
C GLU A 36 -6.58 6.84 -2.55
N GLU A 37 -5.56 7.69 -2.51
CA GLU A 37 -4.33 7.55 -3.30
C GLU A 37 -3.54 6.30 -2.91
N ALA A 38 -3.50 5.96 -1.63
CA ALA A 38 -2.90 4.71 -1.16
C ALA A 38 -3.69 3.48 -1.62
N ALA A 39 -5.03 3.56 -1.61
CA ALA A 39 -5.88 2.49 -2.14
C ALA A 39 -5.72 2.32 -3.65
N LEU A 40 -5.52 3.41 -4.39
CA LEU A 40 -5.15 3.42 -5.82
C LEU A 40 -3.82 2.71 -6.04
N ALA A 41 -2.80 3.04 -5.25
CA ALA A 41 -1.50 2.39 -5.36
C ALA A 41 -1.56 0.89 -5.06
N ALA A 42 -2.29 0.49 -4.02
CA ALA A 42 -2.41 -0.91 -3.61
C ALA A 42 -3.09 -1.80 -4.66
N ARG A 43 -3.98 -1.26 -5.48
CA ARG A 43 -4.64 -1.98 -6.59
C ARG A 43 -3.87 -1.92 -7.92
N GLY A 44 -2.77 -1.18 -7.98
CA GLY A 44 -1.95 -0.99 -9.19
C GLY A 44 -2.32 0.25 -10.02
N ASP A 45 -3.27 1.05 -9.57
CA ASP A 45 -3.79 2.24 -10.27
C ASP A 45 -3.09 3.55 -9.84
N TYR A 46 -1.86 3.46 -9.33
CA TYR A 46 -1.10 4.62 -8.83
C TYR A 46 -0.94 5.76 -9.86
N TYR A 47 -1.08 5.47 -11.15
CA TYR A 47 -1.00 6.47 -12.21
C TYR A 47 -2.12 7.52 -12.16
N VAL A 48 -3.29 7.20 -11.58
CA VAL A 48 -4.41 8.16 -11.43
C VAL A 48 -4.00 9.29 -10.50
N THR A 49 -3.36 8.96 -9.37
CA THR A 49 -2.73 9.92 -8.46
C THR A 49 -1.70 10.79 -9.20
N GLY A 50 -0.85 10.18 -10.03
CA GLY A 50 0.13 10.91 -10.84
C GLY A 50 -0.48 11.89 -11.85
N GLN A 51 -1.68 11.59 -12.38
CA GLN A 51 -2.44 12.48 -13.26
C GLN A 51 -3.04 13.65 -12.48
N LYS A 52 -3.62 13.41 -11.29
CA LYS A 52 -4.09 14.45 -10.36
C LYS A 52 -2.96 15.44 -10.03
N GLN A 53 -1.84 14.93 -9.56
CA GLN A 53 -0.70 15.75 -9.12
C GLN A 53 -0.02 16.51 -10.26
N ARG A 54 -0.19 16.09 -11.53
CA ARG A 54 0.42 16.77 -12.69
C ARG A 54 0.02 18.24 -12.79
N GLY A 55 -1.20 18.61 -12.38
CA GLY A 55 -1.65 20.00 -12.35
C GLY A 55 -1.03 20.84 -11.24
N GLU A 56 -0.42 20.20 -10.24
CA GLU A 56 0.08 20.85 -9.01
C GLU A 56 1.62 20.85 -8.94
N ARG A 57 2.31 20.24 -9.92
CA ARG A 57 3.77 20.19 -9.92
C ARG A 57 4.34 21.60 -10.08
N ARG A 58 5.12 22.02 -9.08
CA ARG A 58 5.92 23.25 -9.17
C ARG A 58 7.02 23.05 -10.22
N THR A 59 7.05 23.91 -11.24
CA THR A 59 8.24 24.10 -12.05
C THR A 59 9.31 24.72 -11.16
N LEU A 60 10.45 24.03 -11.01
CA LEU A 60 11.64 24.63 -10.42
C LEU A 60 12.19 25.61 -11.47
N GLU A 61 12.26 26.89 -11.14
CA GLU A 61 13.03 27.90 -11.89
C GLU A 61 14.53 27.78 -11.59
#